data_AF-A0A841EZY0-F1
#
_entry.id   AF-A0A841EZY0-F1
#
_cell.length_a   1.000
_cell.length_b   1.000
_cell.length_c   1.000
_cell.angle_alpha   90.00
_cell.angle_beta   90.00
_cell.angle_gamma   90.00
#
_symmetry.space_group_name_H-M   'P 1'
#
loop_
_entity.id
_entity.type
_entity.pdbx_description
1 polymer ?
#
loop_
_entity_poly.entity_id
_entity_poly.type
_entity_poly.pdbx_seq_one_letter_code
_entity_poly.pdbx_strand_id
1 'polypeptide(L)'
;MNIVKRLGFVINFCLFATTAFTPVISAHDSGKPPGFKPELKAVAKKTYTYFEDFTDPTTGLTFDEVRMKDKGMEEAKRTSPTNIAMYMMSTVSAEQMGILSKKEAVSRLRKTLNTLEKMDKWNGLFYNWYNTDDGSVKKDWGQFISQVDNGWMSAGLIVVGQAYKELNAQTSTLVKQMNYTTLYDPEVGQFRGGYDVAKGALTEHHYGSFYTEPRVASYIAIGKGDVPQEHWWKMYRTMPLEWDWQSQTPQGHTANYDGVDVFEGSYEYKGKKFVPSWGGSMFEGLMPGLVIKEKDLGTKALGLNNKRHVELQIEYAKEKGYAAWGFSPSATPTGYSEFAATPLGISGYKDGATVTAHATFLALDYAPEEARKNIKTLKKLNMMGKYGLYDSINLETKEIAKAYLALDQGMIMVSIANYLEDGVIRDYFHSDPIGQKPEALLKKEVFSIQ
;
A
#
# COMPACT_ATOMS: atom_id res chain seq x y z
N MET A 1 -76.18 -33.45 3.25
CA MET A 1 -75.17 -33.98 4.18
C MET A 1 -74.20 -34.83 3.37
N ASN A 2 -72.90 -34.65 3.57
CA ASN A 2 -71.76 -35.41 3.04
C ASN A 2 -71.25 -35.11 1.62
N ILE A 3 -70.20 -34.27 1.64
CA ILE A 3 -69.00 -34.19 0.79
C ILE A 3 -68.57 -35.55 0.23
N VAL A 4 -68.33 -35.66 -1.09
CA VAL A 4 -67.14 -36.34 -1.67
C VAL A 4 -66.72 -35.69 -3.00
N LYS A 5 -65.44 -35.30 -3.00
CA LYS A 5 -64.52 -34.78 -4.02
C LYS A 5 -64.63 -35.40 -5.43
N ARG A 6 -64.58 -34.55 -6.46
CA ARG A 6 -64.14 -34.92 -7.83
C ARG A 6 -62.74 -34.37 -8.09
N LEU A 7 -61.85 -35.28 -8.47
CA LEU A 7 -60.49 -35.06 -8.97
C LEU A 7 -60.52 -34.22 -10.26
N GLY A 8 -59.69 -33.17 -10.31
CA GLY A 8 -59.34 -32.43 -11.52
C GLY A 8 -57.83 -32.33 -11.61
N PHE A 9 -57.27 -32.91 -12.67
CA PHE A 9 -55.86 -32.91 -13.03
C PHE A 9 -55.42 -31.47 -13.37
N VAL A 10 -54.39 -30.93 -12.69
CA VAL A 10 -53.73 -29.67 -13.08
C VAL A 10 -52.26 -29.95 -13.28
N ILE A 11 -51.82 -29.83 -14.52
CA ILE A 11 -50.42 -29.87 -14.94
C ILE A 11 -49.79 -28.53 -14.52
N ASN A 12 -48.91 -28.56 -13.52
CA ASN A 12 -48.14 -27.39 -13.10
C ASN A 12 -46.85 -27.31 -13.92
N PHE A 13 -46.75 -26.29 -14.78
CA PHE A 13 -45.50 -25.86 -15.40
C PHE A 13 -44.72 -25.03 -14.36
N CYS A 14 -43.67 -25.60 -13.79
CA CYS A 14 -42.71 -24.83 -12.98
C CYS A 14 -41.78 -24.02 -13.90
N LEU A 15 -42.06 -22.73 -14.06
CA LEU A 15 -41.08 -21.77 -14.55
C LEU A 15 -40.06 -21.49 -13.44
N PHE A 16 -38.85 -22.01 -13.59
CA PHE A 16 -37.69 -21.52 -12.84
C PHE A 16 -37.34 -20.12 -13.36
N ALA A 17 -37.69 -19.08 -12.61
CA ALA A 17 -37.16 -17.74 -12.82
C ALA A 17 -35.71 -17.72 -12.30
N THR A 18 -34.74 -17.90 -13.20
CA THR A 18 -33.35 -17.55 -12.95
C THR A 18 -33.24 -16.03 -12.88
N THR A 19 -33.21 -15.47 -11.67
CA THR A 19 -32.78 -14.09 -11.47
C THR A 19 -31.29 -14.01 -11.76
N ALA A 20 -30.95 -13.66 -13.00
CA ALA A 20 -29.61 -13.24 -13.35
C ALA A 20 -29.30 -11.96 -12.56
N PHE A 21 -28.41 -12.06 -11.56
CA PHE A 21 -27.77 -10.90 -10.97
C PHE A 21 -26.87 -10.28 -12.06
N THR A 22 -27.40 -9.30 -12.78
CA THR A 22 -26.56 -8.36 -13.51
C THR A 22 -25.80 -7.54 -12.47
N PRO A 23 -24.46 -7.53 -12.47
CA PRO A 23 -23.74 -6.60 -11.63
C PRO A 23 -24.15 -5.19 -12.08
N VAL A 24 -24.63 -4.39 -11.13
CA VAL A 24 -24.82 -2.95 -11.33
C VAL A 24 -23.41 -2.39 -11.48
N ILE A 25 -22.92 -2.32 -12.72
CA ILE A 25 -21.77 -1.49 -13.05
C ILE A 25 -22.30 -0.07 -12.89
N SER A 26 -21.98 0.54 -11.75
CA SER A 26 -22.15 1.97 -11.54
C SER A 26 -21.28 2.68 -12.57
N ALA A 27 -21.89 3.13 -13.67
CA ALA A 27 -21.29 4.12 -14.55
C ALA A 27 -21.23 5.46 -13.80
N HIS A 28 -20.24 5.60 -12.91
CA HIS A 28 -19.83 6.91 -12.43
C HIS A 28 -19.02 7.55 -13.55
N ASP A 29 -19.60 8.55 -14.21
CA ASP A 29 -18.86 9.47 -15.06
C ASP A 29 -17.88 10.23 -14.15
N SER A 30 -16.71 9.62 -13.98
CA SER A 30 -15.70 10.01 -13.02
C SER A 30 -15.18 11.39 -13.42
N GLY A 31 -15.23 12.38 -12.50
CA GLY A 31 -14.71 13.73 -12.69
C GLY A 31 -13.18 13.81 -12.88
N LYS A 32 -12.61 12.92 -13.69
CA LYS A 32 -11.20 12.79 -14.03
C LYS A 32 -10.85 13.84 -15.09
N PRO A 33 -9.73 14.56 -14.95
CA PRO A 33 -9.36 15.64 -15.87
C PRO A 33 -9.28 15.17 -17.33
N PRO A 34 -9.84 15.92 -18.31
CA PRO A 34 -9.76 15.56 -19.72
C PRO A 34 -8.33 15.32 -20.20
N GLY A 35 -8.09 14.20 -20.90
CA GLY A 35 -6.78 13.82 -21.41
C GLY A 35 -5.78 13.29 -20.36
N PHE A 36 -6.12 13.25 -19.07
CA PHE A 36 -5.20 12.69 -18.06
C PHE A 36 -5.14 11.16 -18.12
N LYS A 37 -6.26 10.49 -18.45
CA LYS A 37 -6.31 9.03 -18.64
C LYS A 37 -5.25 8.50 -19.63
N PRO A 38 -5.15 8.99 -20.88
CA PRO A 38 -4.11 8.53 -21.80
C PRO A 38 -2.68 8.88 -21.32
N GLU A 39 -2.48 10.04 -20.66
CA GLU A 39 -1.17 10.39 -20.08
C GLU A 39 -0.72 9.38 -19.01
N LEU A 40 -1.63 8.99 -18.11
CA LEU A 40 -1.36 7.99 -17.06
C LEU A 40 -1.14 6.60 -17.65
N LYS A 41 -1.94 6.17 -18.64
CA LYS A 41 -1.70 4.88 -19.32
C LYS A 41 -0.33 4.82 -19.99
N ALA A 42 0.14 5.92 -20.57
CA ALA A 42 1.48 5.99 -21.17
C ALA A 42 2.59 5.89 -20.11
N VAL A 43 2.41 6.51 -18.94
CA VAL A 43 3.34 6.35 -17.80
C VAL A 43 3.32 4.90 -17.32
N ALA A 44 2.14 4.34 -17.03
CA ALA A 44 2.00 2.96 -16.56
C ALA A 44 2.62 1.94 -17.51
N LYS A 45 2.45 2.10 -18.84
CA LYS A 45 3.09 1.22 -19.82
C LYS A 45 4.62 1.24 -19.71
N LYS A 46 5.23 2.42 -19.56
CA LYS A 46 6.69 2.54 -19.37
C LYS A 46 7.15 2.00 -18.01
N THR A 47 6.38 2.29 -16.96
CA THR A 47 6.63 1.81 -15.60
C THR A 47 6.59 0.29 -15.54
N TYR A 48 5.61 -0.37 -16.18
CA TYR A 48 5.50 -1.82 -16.17
C TYR A 48 6.67 -2.53 -16.87
N THR A 49 7.29 -1.90 -17.87
CA THR A 49 8.48 -2.44 -18.54
C THR A 49 9.66 -2.65 -17.58
N TYR A 50 9.70 -1.96 -16.43
CA TYR A 50 10.64 -2.30 -15.35
C TYR A 50 10.46 -3.76 -14.91
N PHE A 51 9.21 -4.16 -14.60
CA PHE A 51 8.91 -5.51 -14.15
C PHE A 51 9.03 -6.56 -15.26
N GLU A 52 8.87 -6.15 -16.53
CA GLU A 52 9.15 -7.05 -17.67
C GLU A 52 10.63 -7.38 -17.77
N ASP A 53 11.51 -6.38 -17.61
CA ASP A 53 12.96 -6.52 -17.79
C ASP A 53 13.67 -7.06 -16.52
N PHE A 54 13.16 -6.75 -15.32
CA PHE A 54 13.83 -7.02 -14.04
C PHE A 54 13.06 -7.95 -13.10
N THR A 55 12.25 -8.84 -13.67
CA THR A 55 11.74 -10.02 -12.97
C THR A 55 12.45 -11.25 -13.49
N ASP A 56 13.05 -12.04 -12.60
CA ASP A 56 13.76 -13.24 -13.00
C ASP A 56 12.82 -14.19 -13.78
N PRO A 57 13.20 -14.62 -15.00
CA PRO A 57 12.32 -15.40 -15.85
C PRO A 57 12.13 -16.84 -15.37
N THR A 58 12.92 -17.34 -14.43
CA THR A 58 12.80 -18.69 -13.88
C THR A 58 11.95 -18.68 -12.61
N THR A 59 12.27 -17.80 -11.66
CA THR A 59 11.61 -17.76 -10.35
C THR A 59 10.38 -16.86 -10.33
N GLY A 60 10.29 -15.88 -11.23
CA GLY A 60 9.26 -14.83 -11.18
C GLY A 60 9.45 -13.84 -10.02
N LEU A 61 10.66 -13.74 -9.47
CA LEU A 61 10.99 -12.77 -8.41
C LEU A 61 11.56 -11.48 -9.01
N THR A 62 10.93 -10.33 -8.69
CA THR A 62 11.40 -9.01 -9.12
C THR A 62 12.67 -8.60 -8.38
N PHE A 63 13.58 -7.91 -9.06
CA PHE A 63 14.76 -7.32 -8.44
C PHE A 63 14.34 -6.17 -7.50
N ASP A 64 15.23 -5.82 -6.57
CA ASP A 64 15.01 -4.78 -5.57
C ASP A 64 15.10 -3.39 -6.20
N GLU A 65 16.20 -3.17 -6.93
CA GLU A 65 16.46 -1.90 -7.59
C GLU A 65 17.34 -2.06 -8.84
N VAL A 66 17.25 -1.08 -9.73
CA VAL A 66 18.18 -0.89 -10.84
C VAL A 66 18.65 0.55 -10.87
N ARG A 67 19.98 0.75 -10.87
CA ARG A 67 20.62 2.07 -10.89
C ARG A 67 21.32 2.29 -12.22
N MET A 68 21.01 3.40 -12.89
CA MET A 68 21.68 3.81 -14.11
C MET A 68 23.05 4.40 -13.76
N LYS A 69 24.10 3.92 -14.42
CA LYS A 69 25.47 4.45 -14.30
C LYS A 69 25.92 5.02 -15.64
N ASP A 70 27.05 5.74 -15.65
CA ASP A 70 27.63 6.27 -16.89
C ASP A 70 27.93 5.18 -17.92
N LYS A 71 28.24 3.96 -17.45
CA LYS A 71 28.48 2.77 -18.28
C LYS A 71 27.56 1.62 -17.84
N GLY A 72 26.33 1.63 -18.33
CA GLY A 72 25.36 0.55 -18.14
C GLY A 72 24.43 0.75 -16.94
N MET A 73 24.05 -0.34 -16.30
CA MET A 73 23.16 -0.36 -15.15
C MET A 73 23.68 -1.32 -14.09
N GLU A 74 23.42 -1.02 -12.83
CA GLU A 74 23.69 -1.87 -11.68
C GLU A 74 22.37 -2.47 -11.20
N GLU A 75 22.29 -3.80 -11.15
CA GLU A 75 21.09 -4.55 -10.78
C GLU A 75 21.25 -5.14 -9.37
N ALA A 76 20.34 -4.80 -8.47
CA ALA A 76 20.26 -5.46 -7.16
C ALA A 76 19.41 -6.73 -7.24
N LYS A 77 20.06 -7.86 -7.61
CA LYS A 77 19.44 -9.20 -7.75
C LYS A 77 19.09 -9.86 -6.42
N ARG A 78 18.30 -9.16 -5.63
CA ARG A 78 17.69 -9.60 -4.38
C ARG A 78 16.26 -9.06 -4.36
N THR A 79 15.43 -9.54 -3.45
CA THR A 79 14.06 -9.06 -3.32
C THR A 79 13.57 -9.15 -1.89
N SER A 80 12.51 -8.41 -1.58
CA SER A 80 11.82 -8.43 -0.30
C SER A 80 10.36 -8.85 -0.48
N PRO A 81 9.67 -9.27 0.60
CA PRO A 81 8.25 -9.61 0.51
C PRO A 81 7.40 -8.44 -0.02
N THR A 82 7.71 -7.19 0.35
CA THR A 82 7.03 -6.01 -0.20
C THR A 82 7.27 -5.84 -1.71
N ASN A 83 8.52 -5.99 -2.18
CA ASN A 83 8.82 -5.87 -3.61
C ASN A 83 8.07 -6.91 -4.44
N ILE A 84 8.02 -8.17 -3.97
CA ILE A 84 7.25 -9.23 -4.61
C ILE A 84 5.76 -8.89 -4.64
N ALA A 85 5.20 -8.40 -3.53
CA ALA A 85 3.80 -7.99 -3.46
C ALA A 85 3.48 -6.85 -4.45
N MET A 86 4.36 -5.85 -4.51
CA MET A 86 4.25 -4.72 -5.42
C MET A 86 4.30 -5.18 -6.89
N TYR A 87 5.18 -6.11 -7.24
CA TYR A 87 5.20 -6.72 -8.57
C TYR A 87 3.90 -7.47 -8.88
N MET A 88 3.40 -8.29 -7.94
CA MET A 88 2.17 -9.04 -8.13
C MET A 88 0.97 -8.12 -8.37
N MET A 89 0.79 -7.09 -7.53
CA MET A 89 -0.27 -6.09 -7.70
C MET A 89 -0.07 -5.22 -8.93
N SER A 90 1.17 -4.94 -9.34
CA SER A 90 1.47 -4.25 -10.59
C SER A 90 1.09 -5.08 -11.81
N THR A 91 1.22 -6.40 -11.74
CA THR A 91 0.80 -7.32 -12.81
C THR A 91 -0.72 -7.41 -12.92
N VAL A 92 -1.45 -7.40 -11.80
CA VAL A 92 -2.91 -7.22 -11.79
C VAL A 92 -3.28 -5.86 -12.40
N SER A 93 -2.62 -4.79 -11.95
CA SER A 93 -2.84 -3.42 -12.43
C SER A 93 -2.60 -3.29 -13.93
N ALA A 94 -1.54 -3.91 -14.46
CA ALA A 94 -1.21 -3.91 -15.87
C ALA A 94 -2.28 -4.60 -16.73
N GLU A 95 -2.85 -5.71 -16.24
CA GLU A 95 -3.95 -6.40 -16.91
C GLU A 95 -5.23 -5.54 -16.92
N GLN A 96 -5.61 -4.99 -15.77
CA GLN A 96 -6.80 -4.12 -15.65
C GLN A 96 -6.71 -2.88 -16.55
N MET A 97 -5.51 -2.33 -16.74
CA MET A 97 -5.29 -1.18 -17.63
C MET A 97 -5.18 -1.54 -19.11
N GLY A 98 -5.13 -2.84 -19.45
CA GLY A 98 -4.97 -3.36 -20.81
C GLY A 98 -3.53 -3.35 -21.34
N ILE A 99 -2.53 -3.29 -20.46
CA ILE A 99 -1.09 -3.42 -20.82
C ILE A 99 -0.76 -4.89 -21.07
N LEU A 100 -1.30 -5.79 -20.25
CA LEU A 100 -1.15 -7.25 -20.39
C LEU A 100 -2.49 -7.92 -20.73
N SER A 101 -2.41 -9.10 -21.34
CA SER A 101 -3.55 -10.01 -21.39
C SER A 101 -3.72 -10.75 -20.07
N LYS A 102 -4.95 -11.13 -19.70
CA LYS A 102 -5.23 -12.01 -18.56
C LYS A 102 -4.39 -13.28 -18.54
N LYS A 103 -4.25 -13.94 -19.70
CA LYS A 103 -3.44 -15.16 -19.85
C LYS A 103 -1.99 -14.92 -19.47
N GLU A 104 -1.42 -13.80 -19.89
CA GLU A 104 -0.05 -13.43 -19.57
C GLU A 104 0.12 -13.10 -18.08
N ALA A 105 -0.78 -12.28 -17.51
CA ALA A 105 -0.75 -11.93 -16.10
C ALA A 105 -0.80 -13.18 -15.19
N VAL A 106 -1.73 -14.10 -15.47
CA VAL A 106 -1.87 -15.36 -14.73
C VAL A 106 -0.62 -16.24 -14.86
N SER A 107 -0.03 -16.31 -16.06
CA SER A 107 1.21 -17.07 -16.29
C SER A 107 2.37 -16.53 -15.46
N ARG A 108 2.57 -15.21 -15.47
CA ARG A 108 3.60 -14.51 -14.69
C ARG A 108 3.40 -14.73 -13.18
N LEU A 109 2.19 -14.49 -12.69
CA LEU A 109 1.86 -14.65 -11.27
C LEU A 109 1.98 -16.09 -10.79
N ARG A 110 1.53 -17.07 -11.58
CA ARG A 110 1.68 -18.50 -11.24
C ARG A 110 3.15 -18.89 -11.09
N LYS A 111 4.05 -18.34 -11.92
CA LYS A 111 5.49 -18.58 -11.79
C LYS A 111 6.01 -18.09 -10.44
N THR A 112 5.69 -16.85 -10.07
CA THR A 112 6.03 -16.28 -8.76
C THR A 112 5.47 -17.13 -7.62
N LEU A 113 4.19 -17.48 -7.65
CA LEU A 113 3.53 -18.27 -6.61
C LEU A 113 4.18 -19.66 -6.43
N ASN A 114 4.52 -20.34 -7.54
CA ASN A 114 5.21 -21.63 -7.49
C ASN A 114 6.60 -21.55 -6.83
N THR A 115 7.27 -20.40 -6.93
CA THR A 115 8.52 -20.13 -6.21
C THR A 115 8.23 -19.84 -4.75
N LEU A 116 7.24 -18.97 -4.46
CA LEU A 116 6.86 -18.63 -3.08
C LEU A 116 6.52 -19.88 -2.26
N GLU A 117 5.89 -20.90 -2.81
CA GLU A 117 5.60 -22.15 -2.09
C GLU A 117 6.85 -22.92 -1.62
N LYS A 118 8.00 -22.71 -2.27
CA LYS A 118 9.25 -23.44 -2.00
C LYS A 118 10.24 -22.66 -1.15
N MET A 119 10.10 -21.34 -1.09
CA MET A 119 11.01 -20.47 -0.34
C MET A 119 10.90 -20.73 1.17
N ASP A 120 12.03 -20.73 1.87
CA ASP A 120 12.06 -20.86 3.34
C ASP A 120 11.27 -19.73 4.01
N LYS A 121 10.59 -20.06 5.12
CA LYS A 121 9.74 -19.16 5.90
C LYS A 121 9.91 -19.42 7.38
N TRP A 122 9.63 -18.42 8.20
CA TRP A 122 9.54 -18.52 9.64
C TRP A 122 8.08 -18.38 10.06
N ASN A 123 7.46 -19.44 10.61
CA ASN A 123 6.04 -19.46 10.97
C ASN A 123 5.10 -19.04 9.81
N GLY A 124 5.46 -19.44 8.59
CA GLY A 124 4.76 -19.06 7.36
C GLY A 124 5.03 -17.62 6.89
N LEU A 125 5.66 -16.77 7.72
CA LEU A 125 6.12 -15.43 7.35
C LEU A 125 7.44 -15.51 6.58
N PHE A 126 7.59 -14.63 5.61
CA PHE A 126 8.76 -14.53 4.76
C PHE A 126 9.88 -13.75 5.44
N TYR A 127 11.12 -14.15 5.15
CA TYR A 127 12.32 -13.39 5.50
C TYR A 127 12.39 -12.09 4.71
N ASN A 128 13.12 -11.10 5.22
CA ASN A 128 13.16 -9.79 4.58
C ASN A 128 13.89 -9.78 3.23
N TRP A 129 14.85 -10.70 3.02
CA TRP A 129 15.67 -10.71 1.81
C TRP A 129 15.85 -12.11 1.23
N TYR A 130 15.64 -12.23 -0.07
CA TYR A 130 15.89 -13.44 -0.86
C TYR A 130 16.71 -13.12 -2.10
N ASN A 131 17.50 -14.10 -2.57
CA ASN A 131 18.13 -14.02 -3.89
C ASN A 131 17.08 -14.30 -4.98
N THR A 132 17.08 -13.51 -6.05
CA THR A 132 16.02 -13.57 -7.07
C THR A 132 16.18 -14.72 -8.07
N ASP A 133 17.40 -15.23 -8.22
CA ASP A 133 17.76 -16.29 -9.16
C ASP A 133 17.32 -17.69 -8.69
N ASP A 134 17.25 -17.93 -7.38
CA ASP A 134 16.87 -19.23 -6.83
C ASP A 134 15.83 -19.19 -5.69
N GLY A 135 15.50 -18.01 -5.16
CA GLY A 135 14.57 -17.84 -4.03
C GLY A 135 15.15 -18.23 -2.67
N SER A 136 16.47 -18.43 -2.56
CA SER A 136 17.14 -18.73 -1.29
C SER A 136 17.17 -17.51 -0.38
N VAL A 137 17.11 -17.73 0.94
CA VAL A 137 17.21 -16.65 1.94
C VAL A 137 18.59 -16.00 1.84
N LYS A 138 18.61 -14.67 1.71
CA LYS A 138 19.86 -13.91 1.73
C LYS A 138 20.39 -13.79 3.15
N LYS A 139 21.65 -14.19 3.37
CA LYS A 139 22.24 -14.29 4.72
C LYS A 139 23.26 -13.19 5.04
N ASP A 140 23.68 -12.41 4.04
CA ASP A 140 24.80 -11.48 4.15
C ASP A 140 24.55 -10.30 5.11
N TRP A 141 23.28 -9.96 5.38
CA TRP A 141 22.87 -8.74 6.10
C TRP A 141 22.10 -9.02 7.39
N GLY A 142 22.22 -10.23 7.90
CA GLY A 142 21.33 -10.72 8.94
C GLY A 142 19.96 -11.10 8.38
N GLN A 143 19.28 -11.97 9.11
CA GLN A 143 17.97 -12.48 8.74
C GLN A 143 16.93 -11.85 9.66
N PHE A 144 15.89 -11.27 9.07
CA PHE A 144 14.87 -10.55 9.80
C PHE A 144 13.49 -10.93 9.28
N ILE A 145 12.52 -11.08 10.17
CA ILE A 145 11.11 -11.25 9.83
C ILE A 145 10.42 -9.92 10.09
N SER A 146 10.23 -9.15 9.01
CA SER A 146 9.60 -7.83 9.07
C SER A 146 8.08 -7.97 9.12
N GLN A 147 7.46 -7.33 10.11
CA GLN A 147 6.01 -7.30 10.25
C GLN A 147 5.36 -6.57 9.06
N VAL A 148 5.93 -5.43 8.68
CA VAL A 148 5.43 -4.58 7.59
C VAL A 148 5.55 -5.27 6.23
N ASP A 149 6.69 -5.89 5.93
CA ASP A 149 6.90 -6.55 4.64
C ASP A 149 5.96 -7.74 4.45
N ASN A 150 5.75 -8.49 5.52
CA ASN A 150 4.80 -9.60 5.49
C ASN A 150 3.36 -9.11 5.31
N GLY A 151 2.99 -7.99 5.93
CA GLY A 151 1.69 -7.35 5.69
C GLY A 151 1.44 -7.07 4.21
N TRP A 152 2.43 -6.48 3.54
CA TRP A 152 2.36 -6.21 2.10
C TRP A 152 2.32 -7.49 1.26
N MET A 153 3.11 -8.51 1.62
CA MET A 153 3.02 -9.83 0.99
C MET A 153 1.61 -10.43 1.11
N SER A 154 1.00 -10.40 2.30
CA SER A 154 -0.38 -10.85 2.50
C SER A 154 -1.36 -10.04 1.63
N ALA A 155 -1.23 -8.71 1.59
CA ALA A 155 -2.07 -7.86 0.75
C ALA A 155 -1.98 -8.24 -0.74
N GLY A 156 -0.75 -8.41 -1.26
CA GLY A 156 -0.51 -8.81 -2.64
C GLY A 156 -1.09 -10.19 -2.98
N LEU A 157 -0.93 -11.17 -2.10
CA LEU A 157 -1.51 -12.51 -2.27
C LEU A 157 -3.04 -12.47 -2.28
N ILE A 158 -3.66 -11.71 -1.37
CA ILE A 158 -5.12 -11.54 -1.31
C ILE A 158 -5.63 -10.91 -2.61
N VAL A 159 -5.01 -9.80 -3.06
CA VAL A 159 -5.39 -9.13 -4.31
C VAL A 159 -5.29 -10.08 -5.50
N VAL A 160 -4.19 -10.83 -5.65
CA VAL A 160 -4.02 -11.81 -6.74
C VAL A 160 -5.08 -12.91 -6.68
N GLY A 161 -5.34 -13.43 -5.48
CA GLY A 161 -6.33 -14.49 -5.28
C GLY A 161 -7.73 -14.05 -5.64
N GLN A 162 -8.10 -12.80 -5.33
CA GLN A 162 -9.42 -12.27 -5.66
C GLN A 162 -9.52 -11.80 -7.12
N ALA A 163 -8.41 -11.37 -7.74
CA ALA A 163 -8.38 -11.03 -9.16
C ALA A 163 -8.48 -12.26 -10.08
N TYR A 164 -7.89 -13.39 -9.67
CA TYR A 164 -7.78 -14.60 -10.49
C TYR A 164 -8.24 -15.85 -9.76
N LYS A 165 -9.44 -16.33 -10.08
CA LYS A 165 -10.03 -17.56 -9.51
C LYS A 165 -9.09 -18.76 -9.60
N GLU A 166 -8.34 -18.91 -10.69
CA GLU A 166 -7.39 -20.00 -10.91
C GLU A 166 -6.11 -19.92 -10.07
N LEU A 167 -5.86 -18.82 -9.35
CA LEU A 167 -4.75 -18.65 -8.40
C LEU A 167 -5.24 -18.51 -6.94
N ASN A 168 -6.55 -18.39 -6.73
CA ASN A 168 -7.16 -18.15 -5.42
C ASN A 168 -6.81 -19.23 -4.38
N ALA A 169 -6.88 -20.50 -4.76
CA ALA A 169 -6.58 -21.59 -3.82
C ALA A 169 -5.12 -21.58 -3.34
N GLN A 170 -4.19 -21.29 -4.26
CA GLN A 170 -2.74 -21.23 -3.98
C GLN A 170 -2.41 -20.05 -3.06
N THR A 171 -2.87 -18.85 -3.44
CA THR A 171 -2.70 -17.62 -2.64
C THR A 171 -3.35 -17.73 -1.27
N SER A 172 -4.57 -18.25 -1.18
CA SER A 172 -5.28 -18.45 0.10
C SER A 172 -4.53 -19.39 1.04
N THR A 173 -3.87 -20.42 0.49
CA THR A 173 -3.06 -21.35 1.28
C THR A 173 -1.84 -20.62 1.88
N LEU A 174 -1.13 -19.83 1.07
CA LEU A 174 0.00 -19.02 1.54
C LEU A 174 -0.44 -18.02 2.63
N VAL A 175 -1.51 -17.26 2.39
CA VAL A 175 -2.05 -16.29 3.37
C VAL A 175 -2.49 -17.00 4.66
N LYS A 176 -3.08 -18.20 4.57
CA LYS A 176 -3.48 -18.97 5.75
C LYS A 176 -2.28 -19.39 6.61
N GLN A 177 -1.16 -19.73 5.99
CA GLN A 177 0.07 -20.15 6.67
C GLN A 177 0.81 -19.00 7.35
N MET A 178 0.74 -17.78 6.81
CA MET A 178 1.35 -16.59 7.41
C MET A 178 0.71 -16.32 8.78
N ASN A 179 1.43 -16.60 9.86
CA ASN A 179 0.95 -16.44 11.22
C ASN A 179 1.59 -15.21 11.89
N TYR A 180 0.79 -14.19 12.17
CA TYR A 180 1.27 -12.96 12.79
C TYR A 180 1.32 -13.01 14.32
N THR A 181 0.73 -14.02 14.97
CA THR A 181 0.57 -14.03 16.45
C THR A 181 1.91 -13.89 17.18
N THR A 182 3.00 -14.41 16.62
CA THR A 182 4.33 -14.38 17.24
C THR A 182 5.01 -13.03 17.18
N LEU A 183 4.53 -12.09 16.35
CA LEU A 183 5.03 -10.72 16.30
C LEU A 183 4.18 -9.77 17.16
N TYR A 184 3.02 -10.23 17.63
CA TYR A 184 2.11 -9.44 18.44
C TYR A 184 2.52 -9.49 19.92
N ASP A 185 2.55 -8.32 20.55
CA ASP A 185 2.75 -8.18 21.98
C ASP A 185 1.39 -7.96 22.66
N PRO A 186 0.81 -8.98 23.33
CA PRO A 186 -0.51 -8.86 23.95
C PRO A 186 -0.51 -7.99 25.21
N GLU A 187 0.63 -7.74 25.84
CA GLU A 187 0.71 -6.89 27.03
C GLU A 187 0.57 -5.41 26.64
N VAL A 188 1.19 -5.02 25.52
CA VAL A 188 1.08 -3.66 24.96
C VAL A 188 -0.14 -3.52 24.03
N GLY A 189 -0.58 -4.63 23.44
CA GLY A 189 -1.65 -4.66 22.44
C GLY A 189 -1.21 -4.18 21.06
N GLN A 190 0.09 -4.24 20.76
CA GLN A 190 0.71 -3.73 19.52
C GLN A 190 1.65 -4.76 18.89
N PHE A 191 1.94 -4.59 17.60
CA PHE A 191 2.98 -5.38 16.94
C PHE A 191 4.37 -4.88 17.31
N ARG A 192 5.31 -5.82 17.49
CA ARG A 192 6.75 -5.55 17.41
C ARG A 192 7.14 -5.24 15.96
N GLY A 193 8.24 -4.52 15.77
CA GLY A 193 8.79 -4.25 14.44
C GLY A 193 9.09 -5.53 13.64
N GLY A 194 9.54 -6.58 14.34
CA GLY A 194 9.75 -7.89 13.75
C GLY A 194 10.56 -8.82 14.64
N TYR A 195 11.12 -9.86 14.03
CA TYR A 195 11.98 -10.85 14.70
C TYR A 195 13.38 -10.87 14.08
N ASP A 196 14.39 -10.62 14.91
CA ASP A 196 15.80 -10.74 14.54
C ASP A 196 16.25 -12.18 14.76
N VAL A 197 16.52 -12.89 13.66
CA VAL A 197 16.82 -14.32 13.68
C VAL A 197 18.21 -14.59 14.27
N ALA A 198 19.17 -13.68 14.07
CA ALA A 198 20.51 -13.83 14.61
C ALA A 198 20.52 -13.64 16.14
N LYS A 199 19.69 -12.72 16.65
CA LYS A 199 19.53 -12.51 18.10
C LYS A 199 18.56 -13.50 18.75
N GLY A 200 17.72 -14.17 17.96
CA GLY A 200 16.67 -15.05 18.46
C GLY A 200 15.59 -14.29 19.25
N ALA A 201 15.35 -13.02 18.92
CA ALA A 201 14.53 -12.12 19.72
C ALA A 201 13.68 -11.18 18.86
N LEU A 202 12.52 -10.79 19.41
CA LEU A 202 11.70 -9.72 18.85
C LEU A 202 12.40 -8.36 19.04
N THR A 203 12.08 -7.41 18.18
CA THR A 203 12.58 -6.03 18.33
C THR A 203 12.10 -5.39 19.63
N GLU A 204 12.93 -4.54 20.23
CA GLU A 204 12.55 -3.82 21.46
C GLU A 204 11.44 -2.78 21.24
N HIS A 205 11.35 -2.22 20.03
CA HIS A 205 10.32 -1.25 19.66
C HIS A 205 9.05 -1.91 19.11
N HIS A 206 7.95 -1.15 19.16
CA HIS A 206 6.65 -1.48 18.58
C HIS A 206 6.32 -0.57 17.41
N TYR A 207 5.53 -1.07 16.46
CA TYR A 207 4.85 -0.24 15.46
C TYR A 207 3.57 0.35 16.07
N GLY A 208 3.76 1.35 16.94
CA GLY A 208 2.68 1.99 17.68
C GLY A 208 2.07 3.21 16.99
N SER A 209 2.77 3.86 16.05
CA SER A 209 2.23 5.03 15.33
C SER A 209 1.11 4.59 14.37
N PHE A 210 -0.06 5.20 14.46
CA PHE A 210 -1.22 4.77 13.70
C PHE A 210 -1.15 5.15 12.22
N TYR A 211 -0.73 6.38 11.93
CA TYR A 211 -0.74 6.94 10.58
C TYR A 211 0.57 6.65 9.83
N THR A 212 0.95 5.38 9.76
CA THR A 212 2.13 4.87 9.03
C THR A 212 1.81 3.58 8.25
N GLU A 213 2.72 3.16 7.38
CA GLU A 213 2.54 2.04 6.45
C GLU A 213 2.39 0.65 7.11
N PRO A 214 2.93 0.35 8.32
CA PRO A 214 2.75 -0.94 8.96
C PRO A 214 1.30 -1.24 9.34
N ARG A 215 0.43 -0.21 9.34
CA ARG A 215 -1.01 -0.35 9.59
C ARG A 215 -1.68 -1.38 8.66
N VAL A 216 -1.15 -1.63 7.46
CA VAL A 216 -1.68 -2.67 6.57
C VAL A 216 -1.60 -4.07 7.19
N ALA A 217 -0.50 -4.38 7.86
CA ALA A 217 -0.30 -5.66 8.53
C ALA A 217 -1.25 -5.79 9.73
N SER A 218 -1.43 -4.70 10.49
CA SER A 218 -2.43 -4.62 11.57
C SER A 218 -3.84 -4.90 11.09
N TYR A 219 -4.25 -4.24 10.00
CA TYR A 219 -5.57 -4.43 9.39
C TYR A 219 -5.80 -5.89 8.97
N ILE A 220 -4.82 -6.48 8.28
CA ILE A 220 -4.88 -7.87 7.80
C ILE A 220 -4.91 -8.85 8.97
N ALA A 221 -4.07 -8.68 9.98
CA ALA A 221 -4.01 -9.58 11.13
C ALA A 221 -5.33 -9.60 11.91
N ILE A 222 -6.01 -8.45 12.04
CA ILE A 222 -7.35 -8.37 12.63
C ILE A 222 -8.37 -9.13 11.76
N GLY A 223 -8.38 -8.89 10.45
CA GLY A 223 -9.32 -9.55 9.54
C GLY A 223 -9.12 -11.06 9.44
N LYS A 224 -7.87 -11.50 9.55
CA LYS A 224 -7.48 -12.91 9.64
C LYS A 224 -7.85 -13.54 10.99
N GLY A 225 -7.94 -12.73 12.04
CA GLY A 225 -8.22 -13.18 13.41
C GLY A 225 -6.97 -13.61 14.19
N ASP A 226 -5.78 -13.21 13.72
CA ASP A 226 -4.52 -13.49 14.41
C ASP A 226 -4.34 -12.58 15.63
N VAL A 227 -4.95 -11.39 15.61
CA VAL A 227 -4.89 -10.42 16.72
C VAL A 227 -6.28 -9.85 17.01
N PRO A 228 -6.54 -9.42 18.25
CA PRO A 228 -7.83 -8.84 18.63
C PRO A 228 -8.07 -7.47 17.96
N GLN A 229 -9.33 -7.09 17.75
CA GLN A 229 -9.68 -5.82 17.08
C GLN A 229 -9.17 -4.59 17.86
N GLU A 230 -9.07 -4.72 19.18
CA GLU A 230 -8.61 -3.69 20.11
C GLU A 230 -7.19 -3.23 19.78
N HIS A 231 -6.39 -4.06 19.08
CA HIS A 231 -5.11 -3.68 18.52
C HIS A 231 -5.19 -2.37 17.70
N TRP A 232 -6.26 -2.18 16.92
CA TRP A 232 -6.47 -0.98 16.10
C TRP A 232 -6.56 0.30 16.95
N TRP A 233 -7.19 0.20 18.12
CA TRP A 233 -7.38 1.30 19.06
C TRP A 233 -6.16 1.53 19.95
N LYS A 234 -5.30 0.52 20.11
CA LYS A 234 -4.05 0.64 20.88
C LYS A 234 -2.95 1.38 20.14
N MET A 235 -3.05 1.59 18.83
CA MET A 235 -2.11 2.42 18.07
C MET A 235 -2.34 3.92 18.30
N TYR A 236 -1.27 4.69 18.40
CA TYR A 236 -1.26 6.11 18.73
C TYR A 236 -1.58 6.98 17.51
N ARG A 237 -2.63 7.82 17.60
CA ARG A 237 -2.88 8.87 16.60
C ARG A 237 -1.83 9.99 16.75
N THR A 238 -1.53 10.37 17.98
CA THR A 238 -0.30 11.10 18.35
C THR A 238 0.32 10.42 19.56
N MET A 239 1.57 10.77 19.87
CA MET A 239 2.22 10.24 21.06
C MET A 239 1.55 10.78 22.33
N PRO A 240 1.66 10.06 23.47
CA PRO A 240 1.17 10.53 24.77
C PRO A 240 1.58 11.97 25.08
N LEU A 241 0.70 12.73 25.74
CA LEU A 241 0.90 14.16 26.03
C LEU A 241 2.15 14.43 26.86
N GLU A 242 2.49 13.48 27.74
CA GLU A 242 3.66 13.51 28.61
C GLU A 242 4.99 13.28 27.87
N TRP A 243 4.96 12.88 26.59
CA TRP A 243 6.17 12.68 25.79
C TRP A 243 6.50 13.97 25.03
N ASP A 244 7.45 14.73 25.56
CA ASP A 244 7.85 16.07 25.08
C ASP A 244 8.81 16.07 23.88
N TRP A 245 9.32 14.89 23.48
CA TRP A 245 10.21 14.74 22.34
C TRP A 245 9.50 14.86 20.98
N GLN A 246 8.17 14.71 20.95
CA GLN A 246 7.39 14.80 19.73
C GLN A 246 7.34 16.26 19.21
N SER A 247 7.27 16.44 17.89
CA SER A 247 7.49 17.74 17.23
C SER A 247 6.50 18.84 17.60
N GLN A 248 5.31 18.48 18.10
CA GLN A 248 4.28 19.42 18.55
C GLN A 248 3.56 18.82 19.76
N THR A 249 3.18 19.65 20.74
CA THR A 249 2.25 19.19 21.77
C THR A 249 0.89 18.90 21.12
N PRO A 250 0.40 17.65 21.16
CA PRO A 250 -0.82 17.30 20.45
C PRO A 250 -2.04 17.95 21.11
N GLN A 251 -2.99 18.36 20.29
CA GLN A 251 -4.32 18.78 20.73
C GLN A 251 -5.31 17.63 20.55
N GLY A 252 -6.25 17.46 21.47
CA GLY A 252 -7.22 16.38 21.34
C GLY A 252 -8.07 16.18 22.58
N HIS A 253 -8.77 15.06 22.58
CA HIS A 253 -9.53 14.56 23.71
C HIS A 253 -9.47 13.04 23.72
N THR A 254 -9.76 12.44 24.87
CA THR A 254 -9.89 10.98 24.98
C THR A 254 -11.30 10.56 24.60
N ALA A 255 -11.41 9.57 23.73
CA ALA A 255 -12.66 8.90 23.37
C ALA A 255 -12.53 7.40 23.65
N ASN A 256 -13.65 6.74 23.97
CA ASN A 256 -13.66 5.31 24.22
C ASN A 256 -14.15 4.55 22.98
N TYR A 257 -13.32 3.63 22.47
CA TYR A 257 -13.63 2.76 21.35
C TYR A 257 -13.55 1.31 21.79
N ASP A 258 -14.69 0.63 21.84
CA ASP A 258 -14.77 -0.81 22.16
C ASP A 258 -14.10 -1.15 23.50
N GLY A 259 -14.24 -0.27 24.49
CA GLY A 259 -13.63 -0.44 25.81
C GLY A 259 -12.15 -0.03 25.89
N VAL A 260 -11.58 0.52 24.82
CA VAL A 260 -10.23 1.09 24.79
C VAL A 260 -10.32 2.62 24.81
N ASP A 261 -9.68 3.25 25.79
CA ASP A 261 -9.49 4.70 25.79
C ASP A 261 -8.42 5.08 24.78
N VAL A 262 -8.79 5.93 23.83
CA VAL A 262 -7.95 6.41 22.73
C VAL A 262 -7.84 7.92 22.86
N PHE A 263 -6.61 8.42 22.97
CA PHE A 263 -6.38 9.85 22.82
C PHE A 263 -6.44 10.21 21.33
N GLU A 264 -7.51 10.87 20.92
CA GLU A 264 -7.67 11.41 19.57
C GLU A 264 -6.84 12.69 19.43
N GLY A 265 -5.52 12.53 19.43
CA GLY A 265 -4.60 13.63 19.23
C GLY A 265 -4.48 14.05 17.77
N SER A 266 -4.19 15.32 17.57
CA SER A 266 -3.93 15.95 16.28
C SER A 266 -2.86 17.04 16.41
N TYR A 267 -2.16 17.27 15.32
CA TYR A 267 -1.25 18.40 15.12
C TYR A 267 -1.94 19.45 14.24
N GLU A 268 -1.35 20.65 14.18
CA GLU A 268 -1.85 21.72 13.31
C GLU A 268 -0.71 22.34 12.50
N TYR A 269 -0.91 22.47 11.20
CA TYR A 269 0.01 23.16 10.31
C TYR A 269 -0.79 23.90 9.24
N LYS A 270 -0.43 25.17 8.96
CA LYS A 270 -1.17 26.05 8.04
C LYS A 270 -2.67 26.13 8.31
N GLY A 271 -3.06 26.13 9.59
CA GLY A 271 -4.46 26.20 10.02
C GLY A 271 -5.26 24.94 9.74
N LYS A 272 -4.62 23.81 9.36
CA LYS A 272 -5.28 22.52 9.18
C LYS A 272 -4.83 21.56 10.28
N LYS A 273 -5.81 20.94 10.93
CA LYS A 273 -5.55 19.84 11.87
C LYS A 273 -5.33 18.53 11.12
N PHE A 274 -4.42 17.69 11.58
CA PHE A 274 -4.13 16.39 10.98
C PHE A 274 -3.54 15.44 12.01
N VAL A 275 -3.59 14.15 11.73
CA VAL A 275 -2.89 13.10 12.46
C VAL A 275 -1.54 12.88 11.77
N PRO A 276 -0.40 13.11 12.44
CA PRO A 276 0.94 13.06 11.83
C PRO A 276 1.40 11.63 11.52
N SER A 277 2.24 11.46 10.49
CA SER A 277 3.00 10.21 10.30
C SER A 277 4.27 10.27 11.15
N TRP A 278 5.09 9.22 11.15
CA TRP A 278 6.33 9.24 11.96
C TRP A 278 7.34 10.27 11.46
N GLY A 279 7.70 10.20 10.17
CA GLY A 279 8.67 11.11 9.54
C GLY A 279 8.06 12.32 8.85
N GLY A 280 6.76 12.30 8.53
CA GLY A 280 6.07 13.31 7.71
C GLY A 280 6.11 13.02 6.21
N SER A 281 6.47 11.79 5.82
CA SER A 281 6.57 11.37 4.42
C SER A 281 5.21 11.02 3.80
N MET A 282 5.13 11.04 2.47
CA MET A 282 3.92 10.65 1.75
C MET A 282 3.65 9.14 1.83
N PHE A 283 4.71 8.34 1.74
CA PHE A 283 4.67 6.88 1.76
C PHE A 283 4.01 6.33 3.03
N GLU A 284 4.47 6.77 4.20
CA GLU A 284 3.97 6.30 5.50
C GLU A 284 2.44 6.44 5.59
N GLY A 285 1.91 7.59 5.20
CA GLY A 285 0.47 7.86 5.32
C GLY A 285 -0.37 7.17 4.24
N LEU A 286 0.04 7.29 2.97
CA LEU A 286 -0.83 7.00 1.83
C LEU A 286 -0.65 5.60 1.24
N MET A 287 0.48 4.92 1.48
CA MET A 287 0.69 3.59 0.89
C MET A 287 -0.41 2.59 1.28
N PRO A 288 -0.88 2.50 2.55
CA PRO A 288 -2.00 1.62 2.91
C PRO A 288 -3.27 1.83 2.07
N GLY A 289 -3.53 3.06 1.64
CA GLY A 289 -4.64 3.42 0.75
C GLY A 289 -4.59 2.80 -0.65
N LEU A 290 -3.51 2.10 -1.01
CA LEU A 290 -3.43 1.27 -2.22
C LEU A 290 -4.34 0.04 -2.15
N VAL A 291 -4.56 -0.52 -0.96
CA VAL A 291 -5.36 -1.73 -0.75
C VAL A 291 -6.52 -1.52 0.22
N ILE A 292 -6.39 -0.60 1.18
CA ILE A 292 -7.43 -0.30 2.17
C ILE A 292 -8.33 0.84 1.66
N LYS A 293 -9.66 0.67 1.78
CA LYS A 293 -10.70 1.66 1.42
C LYS A 293 -10.80 2.84 2.42
N GLU A 294 -9.67 3.46 2.74
CA GLU A 294 -9.59 4.56 3.71
C GLU A 294 -10.33 5.81 3.25
N LYS A 295 -10.22 6.14 1.96
CA LYS A 295 -10.93 7.27 1.34
C LYS A 295 -12.45 7.10 1.43
N ASP A 296 -12.92 5.89 1.16
CA ASP A 296 -14.36 5.62 0.97
C ASP A 296 -15.07 5.32 2.30
N LEU A 297 -14.39 4.66 3.23
CA LEU A 297 -14.96 4.22 4.50
C LEU A 297 -14.54 5.10 5.68
N GLY A 298 -13.30 5.61 5.67
CA GLY A 298 -12.72 6.46 6.73
C GLY A 298 -12.90 7.95 6.48
N THR A 299 -14.06 8.37 5.98
CA THR A 299 -14.32 9.74 5.50
C THR A 299 -14.13 10.84 6.57
N LYS A 300 -14.23 10.49 7.85
CA LYS A 300 -14.00 11.38 9.01
C LYS A 300 -12.67 11.14 9.75
N ALA A 301 -11.80 10.30 9.18
CA ALA A 301 -10.52 9.95 9.78
C ALA A 301 -9.46 9.80 8.70
N LEU A 302 -8.99 8.57 8.44
CA LEU A 302 -7.90 8.29 7.49
C LEU A 302 -8.15 8.90 6.11
N GLY A 303 -9.36 8.81 5.54
CA GLY A 303 -9.67 9.42 4.24
C GLY A 303 -9.55 10.94 4.23
N LEU A 304 -10.00 11.63 5.28
CA LEU A 304 -9.82 13.07 5.43
C LEU A 304 -8.36 13.43 5.72
N ASN A 305 -7.69 12.64 6.55
CA ASN A 305 -6.29 12.84 6.91
C ASN A 305 -5.37 12.69 5.69
N ASN A 306 -5.60 11.65 4.88
CA ASN A 306 -4.90 11.42 3.61
C ASN A 306 -5.02 12.63 2.69
N LYS A 307 -6.24 13.17 2.53
CA LYS A 307 -6.47 14.40 1.76
C LYS A 307 -5.67 15.59 2.31
N ARG A 308 -5.72 15.82 3.62
CA ARG A 308 -4.99 16.92 4.27
C ARG A 308 -3.49 16.74 4.18
N HIS A 309 -2.98 15.52 4.29
CA HIS A 309 -1.55 15.21 4.18
C HIS A 309 -1.03 15.57 2.78
N VAL A 310 -1.79 15.27 1.72
CA VAL A 310 -1.49 15.70 0.35
C VAL A 310 -1.49 17.22 0.23
N GLU A 311 -2.55 17.89 0.71
CA GLU A 311 -2.67 19.35 0.67
C GLU A 311 -1.50 20.03 1.40
N LEU A 312 -1.13 19.54 2.58
CA LEU A 312 -0.06 20.10 3.39
C LEU A 312 1.33 19.84 2.81
N GLN A 313 1.57 18.69 2.17
CA GLN A 313 2.80 18.44 1.40
C GLN A 313 2.95 19.42 0.22
N ILE A 314 1.85 19.73 -0.47
CA ILE A 314 1.84 20.74 -1.54
C ILE A 314 2.09 22.14 -0.97
N GLU A 315 1.47 22.49 0.15
CA GLU A 315 1.68 23.78 0.83
C GLU A 315 3.11 23.93 1.36
N TYR A 316 3.70 22.85 1.88
CA TYR A 316 5.08 22.81 2.32
C TYR A 316 6.05 23.13 1.17
N ALA A 317 5.88 22.49 0.01
CA ALA A 317 6.71 22.80 -1.16
C ALA A 317 6.55 24.25 -1.62
N LYS A 318 5.32 24.80 -1.58
CA LYS A 318 5.08 26.22 -1.92
C LYS A 318 5.76 27.16 -0.93
N GLU A 319 5.68 26.88 0.37
CA GLU A 319 6.39 27.66 1.41
C GLU A 319 7.89 27.67 1.18
N LYS A 320 8.47 26.53 0.81
CA LYS A 320 9.90 26.37 0.52
C LYS A 320 10.31 26.95 -0.84
N GLY A 321 9.37 27.39 -1.67
CA GLY A 321 9.65 27.89 -3.01
C GLY A 321 10.08 26.81 -4.01
N TYR A 322 9.75 25.55 -3.74
CA TYR A 322 10.13 24.41 -4.58
C TYR A 322 9.22 24.26 -5.80
N ALA A 323 9.84 23.90 -6.93
CA ALA A 323 9.13 23.78 -8.20
C ALA A 323 8.18 22.56 -8.26
N ALA A 324 8.45 21.54 -7.44
CA ALA A 324 7.69 20.29 -7.35
C ALA A 324 7.53 19.88 -5.88
N TRP A 325 6.65 18.93 -5.63
CA TRP A 325 6.36 18.36 -4.31
C TRP A 325 6.35 16.82 -4.33
N GLY A 326 6.23 16.20 -3.17
CA GLY A 326 6.22 14.73 -3.01
C GLY A 326 7.42 14.25 -2.19
N PHE A 327 7.49 14.66 -0.92
CA PHE A 327 8.59 14.30 -0.02
C PHE A 327 8.31 12.93 0.58
N SER A 328 9.21 11.99 0.30
CA SER A 328 9.12 10.63 0.79
C SER A 328 10.48 9.94 0.73
N PRO A 329 10.75 8.91 1.55
CA PRO A 329 11.94 8.08 1.41
C PRO A 329 12.11 7.57 -0.02
N SER A 330 13.34 7.63 -0.51
CA SER A 330 13.67 7.33 -1.90
C SER A 330 15.17 7.08 -2.06
N ALA A 331 15.56 6.51 -3.19
CA ALA A 331 16.94 6.46 -3.62
C ALA A 331 17.54 7.87 -3.69
N THR A 332 18.81 7.96 -3.33
CA THR A 332 19.71 9.06 -3.66
C THR A 332 20.67 8.58 -4.76
N PRO A 333 21.45 9.45 -5.40
CA PRO A 333 22.42 9.06 -6.44
C PRO A 333 23.39 7.94 -6.01
N THR A 334 23.75 7.92 -4.72
CA THR A 334 24.73 6.97 -4.16
C THR A 334 24.15 6.00 -3.13
N GLY A 335 22.87 6.10 -2.78
CA GLY A 335 22.27 5.23 -1.77
C GLY A 335 20.77 5.47 -1.60
N TYR A 336 20.34 5.61 -0.35
CA TYR A 336 18.94 5.78 0.06
C TYR A 336 18.88 6.76 1.24
N SER A 337 17.80 7.53 1.35
CA SER A 337 17.58 8.44 2.46
C SER A 337 16.08 8.68 2.66
N GLU A 338 15.71 9.07 3.87
CA GLU A 338 14.37 9.46 4.23
C GLU A 338 14.15 10.96 4.01
N PHE A 339 13.07 11.33 3.31
CA PHE A 339 12.66 12.71 3.06
C PHE A 339 11.21 12.91 3.47
N ALA A 340 10.86 14.11 3.93
CA ALA A 340 9.52 14.42 4.41
C ALA A 340 9.17 15.91 4.30
N ALA A 341 7.87 16.20 4.36
CA ALA A 341 7.39 17.51 4.78
C ALA A 341 7.44 17.53 6.32
N THR A 342 8.53 18.06 6.89
CA THR A 342 8.87 17.87 8.30
C THR A 342 7.82 18.31 9.32
N PRO A 343 6.99 19.36 9.10
CA PRO A 343 5.91 19.69 10.02
C PRO A 343 4.86 18.58 10.19
N LEU A 344 4.82 17.59 9.28
CA LEU A 344 3.84 16.50 9.28
C LEU A 344 4.31 15.24 10.02
N GLY A 345 5.51 15.26 10.60
CA GLY A 345 6.11 14.13 11.31
C GLY A 345 6.02 14.26 12.84
N ILE A 346 5.92 13.12 13.54
CA ILE A 346 6.00 13.02 15.00
C ILE A 346 7.44 13.27 15.48
N SER A 347 8.40 12.43 15.08
CA SER A 347 9.82 12.66 15.33
C SER A 347 10.47 13.44 14.18
N GLY A 348 9.89 13.33 12.98
CA GLY A 348 10.30 14.03 11.76
C GLY A 348 11.59 13.48 11.14
N TYR A 349 11.61 13.33 9.80
CA TYR A 349 12.87 13.17 9.07
C TYR A 349 13.59 14.52 8.92
N LYS A 350 14.82 14.48 8.41
CA LYS A 350 15.56 15.72 8.13
C LYS A 350 14.90 16.49 6.99
N ASP A 351 14.88 17.81 7.13
CA ASP A 351 14.43 18.70 6.06
C ASP A 351 15.35 18.57 4.84
N GLY A 352 14.77 18.63 3.64
CA GLY A 352 15.49 18.48 2.40
C GLY A 352 14.63 18.79 1.17
N ALA A 353 15.30 19.24 0.11
CA ALA A 353 14.67 19.61 -1.15
C ALA A 353 14.41 18.42 -2.09
N THR A 354 14.62 17.18 -1.64
CA THR A 354 14.45 15.98 -2.45
C THR A 354 13.01 15.53 -2.48
N VAL A 355 12.47 15.37 -3.70
CA VAL A 355 11.14 14.82 -3.94
C VAL A 355 11.25 13.55 -4.79
N THR A 356 10.27 12.67 -4.64
CA THR A 356 10.21 11.39 -5.35
C THR A 356 8.93 11.24 -6.16
N ALA A 357 9.04 10.53 -7.28
CA ALA A 357 7.95 10.39 -8.23
C ALA A 357 6.74 9.68 -7.62
N HIS A 358 6.92 8.56 -6.90
CA HIS A 358 5.80 7.75 -6.40
C HIS A 358 4.88 8.52 -5.46
N ALA A 359 5.41 9.44 -4.66
CA ALA A 359 4.63 10.30 -3.77
C ALA A 359 3.57 11.13 -4.53
N THR A 360 3.88 11.54 -5.77
CA THR A 360 2.91 12.23 -6.63
C THR A 360 1.77 11.30 -7.07
N PHE A 361 2.06 10.03 -7.33
CA PHE A 361 1.06 9.07 -7.79
C PHE A 361 0.16 8.59 -6.65
N LEU A 362 0.70 8.41 -5.44
CA LEU A 362 -0.09 8.13 -4.23
C LEU A 362 -1.19 9.19 -3.97
N ALA A 363 -0.96 10.42 -4.42
CA ALA A 363 -1.90 11.54 -4.26
C ALA A 363 -3.01 11.60 -5.33
N LEU A 364 -3.02 10.72 -6.35
CA LEU A 364 -3.96 10.78 -7.48
C LEU A 364 -5.43 10.81 -7.05
N ASP A 365 -5.78 10.05 -6.01
CA ASP A 365 -7.16 9.96 -5.51
C ASP A 365 -7.63 11.21 -4.74
N TYR A 366 -6.70 12.08 -4.34
CA TYR A 366 -6.99 13.22 -3.46
C TYR A 366 -6.77 14.58 -4.15
N ALA A 367 -5.78 14.67 -5.05
CA ALA A 367 -5.42 15.91 -5.75
C ALA A 367 -5.00 15.63 -7.22
N PRO A 368 -5.93 15.14 -8.09
CA PRO A 368 -5.58 14.68 -9.43
C PRO A 368 -5.05 15.79 -10.35
N GLU A 369 -5.56 17.01 -10.23
CA GLU A 369 -5.09 18.15 -11.04
C GLU A 369 -3.69 18.61 -10.62
N GLU A 370 -3.44 18.67 -9.31
CA GLU A 370 -2.14 18.98 -8.73
C GLU A 370 -1.11 17.90 -9.07
N ALA A 371 -1.50 16.63 -8.99
CA ALA A 371 -0.67 15.50 -9.39
C ALA A 371 -0.32 15.58 -10.89
N ARG A 372 -1.29 15.88 -11.76
CA ARG A 372 -1.04 16.07 -13.20
C ARG A 372 -0.05 17.20 -13.46
N LYS A 373 -0.20 18.35 -12.78
CA LYS A 373 0.73 19.47 -12.87
C LYS A 373 2.12 19.07 -12.39
N ASN A 374 2.22 18.37 -11.26
CA ASN A 374 3.50 17.94 -10.70
C ASN A 374 4.21 16.91 -11.60
N ILE A 375 3.50 15.93 -12.16
CA ILE A 375 4.04 14.99 -13.15
C ILE A 375 4.63 15.74 -14.36
N LYS A 376 3.94 16.77 -14.86
CA LYS A 376 4.45 17.62 -15.95
C LYS A 376 5.71 18.36 -15.53
N THR A 377 5.78 18.88 -14.30
CA THR A 377 6.98 19.53 -13.78
C THR A 377 8.14 18.54 -13.66
N LEU A 378 7.95 17.37 -13.05
CA LEU A 378 8.99 16.34 -12.94
C LEU A 378 9.53 15.93 -14.30
N LYS A 379 8.66 15.76 -15.31
CA LYS A 379 9.08 15.51 -16.70
C LYS A 379 9.95 16.63 -17.27
N LYS A 380 9.60 17.90 -17.02
CA LYS A 380 10.42 19.07 -17.43
C LYS A 380 11.76 19.14 -16.70
N LEU A 381 11.84 18.57 -15.49
CA LEU A 381 13.07 18.42 -14.71
C LEU A 381 13.88 17.17 -15.11
N ASN A 382 13.64 16.60 -16.30
CA ASN A 382 14.37 15.44 -16.85
C ASN A 382 14.23 14.14 -16.03
N MET A 383 13.18 14.01 -15.23
CA MET A 383 12.93 12.79 -14.44
C MET A 383 12.45 11.61 -15.27
N MET A 384 12.02 11.79 -16.53
CA MET A 384 11.53 10.68 -17.36
C MET A 384 12.70 9.88 -17.95
N GLY A 385 12.80 8.60 -17.61
CA GLY A 385 13.76 7.66 -18.18
C GLY A 385 13.11 6.50 -18.96
N LYS A 386 13.86 5.39 -19.11
CA LYS A 386 13.43 4.21 -19.88
C LYS A 386 12.17 3.58 -19.29
N TYR A 387 12.11 3.46 -17.97
CA TYR A 387 11.09 2.72 -17.23
C TYR A 387 10.08 3.62 -16.52
N GLY A 388 9.77 4.79 -17.09
CA GLY A 388 8.93 5.79 -16.45
C GLY A 388 9.77 6.87 -15.76
N LEU A 389 9.28 7.46 -14.67
CA LEU A 389 10.06 8.44 -13.93
C LEU A 389 11.15 7.74 -13.12
N TYR A 390 12.34 8.31 -13.08
CA TYR A 390 13.36 7.98 -12.10
C TYR A 390 12.84 8.24 -10.69
N ASP A 391 13.54 7.67 -9.71
CA ASP A 391 13.13 7.66 -8.32
C ASP A 391 12.96 9.07 -7.75
N SER A 392 14.05 9.85 -7.66
CA SER A 392 14.04 11.15 -6.98
C SER A 392 14.87 12.23 -7.65
N ILE A 393 14.57 13.48 -7.30
CA ILE A 393 15.35 14.67 -7.66
C ILE A 393 15.47 15.61 -6.46
N ASN A 394 16.67 16.12 -6.23
CA ASN A 394 16.89 17.26 -5.35
C ASN A 394 16.59 18.56 -6.10
N LEU A 395 15.61 19.33 -5.62
CA LEU A 395 15.10 20.50 -6.33
C LEU A 395 16.01 21.72 -6.26
N GLU A 396 16.99 21.74 -5.37
CA GLU A 396 18.01 22.79 -5.27
C GLU A 396 19.22 22.47 -6.15
N THR A 397 19.83 21.29 -5.95
CA THR A 397 21.03 20.87 -6.70
C THR A 397 20.72 20.38 -8.11
N LYS A 398 19.44 20.06 -8.40
CA LYS A 398 18.97 19.41 -9.64
C LYS A 398 19.55 18.02 -9.87
N GLU A 399 20.14 17.43 -8.85
CA GLU A 399 20.69 16.08 -8.91
C GLU A 399 19.56 15.05 -8.94
N ILE A 400 19.62 14.13 -9.90
CA ILE A 400 18.62 13.08 -10.10
C ILE A 400 19.21 11.75 -9.64
N ALA A 401 18.52 11.06 -8.74
CA ALA A 401 18.78 9.66 -8.49
C ALA A 401 18.23 8.85 -9.66
N LYS A 402 19.06 8.56 -10.66
CA LYS A 402 18.69 7.73 -11.82
C LYS A 402 18.58 6.25 -11.43
N ALA A 403 17.65 5.96 -10.55
CA ALA A 403 17.33 4.63 -10.05
C ALA A 403 15.86 4.30 -10.30
N TYR A 404 15.52 3.02 -10.23
CA TYR A 404 14.16 2.51 -10.17
C TYR A 404 14.10 1.45 -9.07
N LEU A 405 13.31 1.70 -8.03
CA LEU A 405 13.03 0.74 -6.97
C LEU A 405 11.76 -0.03 -7.31
N ALA A 406 11.74 -1.35 -7.12
CA ALA A 406 10.54 -2.16 -7.38
C ALA A 406 9.33 -1.71 -6.54
N LEU A 407 9.60 -1.33 -5.28
CA LEU A 407 8.62 -0.74 -4.38
C LEU A 407 7.97 0.50 -4.99
N ASP A 408 8.78 1.48 -5.39
CA ASP A 408 8.31 2.80 -5.85
C ASP A 408 7.62 2.69 -7.21
N GLN A 409 8.16 1.89 -8.12
CA GLN A 409 7.53 1.57 -9.40
C GLN A 409 6.18 0.84 -9.19
N GLY A 410 6.09 -0.03 -8.20
CA GLY A 410 4.87 -0.73 -7.86
C GLY A 410 3.79 0.19 -7.31
N MET A 411 4.16 1.11 -6.42
CA MET A 411 3.24 2.14 -5.92
C MET A 411 2.71 3.02 -7.06
N ILE A 412 3.55 3.37 -8.03
CA ILE A 412 3.11 4.10 -9.23
C ILE A 412 2.07 3.28 -10.00
N MET A 413 2.35 2.01 -10.32
CA MET A 413 1.44 1.14 -11.06
C MET A 413 0.08 0.98 -10.38
N VAL A 414 0.08 0.66 -9.08
CA VAL A 414 -1.14 0.41 -8.31
C VAL A 414 -1.94 1.69 -8.12
N SER A 415 -1.29 2.83 -7.87
CA SER A 415 -1.97 4.13 -7.79
C SER A 415 -2.66 4.50 -9.09
N ILE A 416 -2.00 4.29 -10.23
CA ILE A 416 -2.59 4.60 -11.54
C ILE A 416 -3.78 3.67 -11.80
N ALA A 417 -3.67 2.37 -11.54
CA ALA A 417 -4.79 1.45 -11.74
C ALA A 417 -5.99 1.79 -10.86
N ASN A 418 -5.77 2.03 -9.56
CA ASN A 418 -6.84 2.46 -8.66
C ASN A 418 -7.48 3.77 -9.12
N TYR A 419 -6.71 4.74 -9.59
CA TYR A 419 -7.29 5.98 -10.09
C TYR A 419 -8.06 5.79 -11.41
N LEU A 420 -7.53 5.00 -12.35
CA LEU A 420 -8.15 4.85 -13.67
C LEU A 420 -9.37 3.95 -13.65
N GLU A 421 -9.33 2.88 -12.86
CA GLU A 421 -10.33 1.81 -12.76
C GLU A 421 -11.03 1.84 -11.39
N ASP A 422 -11.21 3.05 -10.83
CA ASP A 422 -12.10 3.37 -9.70
C ASP A 422 -11.90 2.51 -8.43
N GLY A 423 -10.65 2.24 -8.08
CA GLY A 423 -10.26 1.54 -6.86
C GLY A 423 -10.15 0.03 -7.01
N VAL A 424 -10.01 -0.49 -8.23
CA VAL A 424 -10.01 -1.92 -8.54
C VAL A 424 -9.11 -2.80 -7.63
N ILE A 425 -7.92 -2.32 -7.23
CA ILE A 425 -7.02 -3.10 -6.37
C ILE A 425 -7.56 -3.16 -4.94
N ARG A 426 -8.13 -2.05 -4.45
CA ARG A 426 -8.84 -2.02 -3.16
C ARG A 426 -10.08 -2.91 -3.19
N ASP A 427 -10.81 -2.94 -4.30
CA ASP A 427 -11.99 -3.81 -4.46
C ASP A 427 -11.62 -5.28 -4.41
N TYR A 428 -10.54 -5.69 -5.08
CA TYR A 428 -10.04 -7.05 -4.94
C TYR A 428 -9.65 -7.38 -3.49
N PHE A 429 -8.88 -6.50 -2.83
CA PHE A 429 -8.50 -6.73 -1.43
C PHE A 429 -9.71 -6.88 -0.50
N HIS A 430 -10.68 -5.98 -0.60
CA HIS A 430 -11.89 -5.97 0.24
C HIS A 430 -12.96 -6.99 -0.14
N SER A 431 -12.82 -7.67 -1.30
CA SER A 431 -13.70 -8.80 -1.65
C SER A 431 -13.36 -10.08 -0.88
N ASP A 432 -12.15 -10.16 -0.31
CA ASP A 432 -11.76 -11.23 0.61
C ASP A 432 -12.31 -10.97 2.03
N PRO A 433 -12.80 -11.99 2.75
CA PRO A 433 -13.21 -11.83 4.14
C PRO A 433 -12.16 -11.20 5.06
N ILE A 434 -10.86 -11.43 4.82
CA ILE A 434 -9.77 -10.81 5.58
C ILE A 434 -9.77 -9.29 5.38
N GLY A 435 -9.95 -8.82 4.15
CA GLY A 435 -10.07 -7.39 3.86
C GLY A 435 -11.40 -6.78 4.30
N GLN A 436 -12.50 -7.55 4.24
CA GLN A 436 -13.84 -7.05 4.53
C GLN A 436 -14.14 -6.90 6.03
N LYS A 437 -13.75 -7.87 6.86
CA LYS A 437 -14.14 -7.91 8.29
C LYS A 437 -13.77 -6.63 9.07
N PRO A 438 -12.58 -6.02 8.89
CA PRO A 438 -12.20 -4.84 9.66
C PRO A 438 -12.76 -3.52 9.09
N GLU A 439 -13.59 -3.53 8.03
CA GLU A 439 -14.19 -2.31 7.46
C GLU A 439 -14.97 -1.47 8.48
N ALA A 440 -15.59 -2.11 9.47
CA ALA A 440 -16.30 -1.41 10.53
C ALA A 440 -15.38 -0.49 11.34
N LEU A 441 -14.10 -0.87 11.52
CA LEU A 441 -13.10 -0.04 12.22
C LEU A 441 -12.85 1.26 11.47
N LEU A 442 -12.71 1.20 10.14
CA LEU A 442 -12.51 2.40 9.30
C LEU A 442 -13.68 3.37 9.40
N LYS A 443 -14.91 2.85 9.47
CA LYS A 443 -16.14 3.66 9.56
C LYS A 443 -16.32 4.26 10.95
N LYS A 444 -15.92 3.52 11.98
CA LYS A 444 -16.04 3.92 13.39
C LYS A 444 -14.99 4.95 13.78
N GLU A 445 -13.80 4.85 13.18
CA GLU A 445 -12.71 5.80 13.40
C GLU A 445 -13.18 7.24 13.16
N VAL A 446 -12.97 8.08 14.17
CA VAL A 446 -13.04 9.52 14.03
C VAL A 446 -11.70 10.07 14.48
N PHE A 447 -11.20 11.05 13.73
CA PHE A 447 -10.06 11.85 14.18
C PHE A 447 -10.57 13.21 14.65
N SER A 448 -9.86 13.82 15.60
CA SER A 448 -10.13 15.17 16.12
C SER A 448 -9.73 16.29 15.15
N ILE A 449 -9.93 16.05 13.86
CA ILE A 449 -9.51 16.92 12.75
C ILE A 449 -10.69 17.39 11.90
N GLN A 450 -11.95 17.16 12.28
CA GLN A 450 -13.09 17.54 11.43
C GLN A 450 -13.12 19.04 11.09
#